data_AF-A0A3R7Z400-F1
#
_entry.id   AF-A0A3R7Z400-F1
#
_cell.length_a   1.000
_cell.length_b   1.000
_cell.length_c   1.000
_cell.angle_alpha   90.00
_cell.angle_beta   90.00
_cell.angle_gamma   90.00
#
_symmetry.space_group_name_H-M   'P 1'
#
loop_
_entity.id
_entity.type
_entity.pdbx_description
1 polymer ?
#
loop_
_entity_poly.entity_id
_entity_poly.type
_entity_poly.pdbx_seq_one_letter_code
_entity_poly.pdbx_strand_id
1 'polypeptide(L)'
;QPARNYLRKGWELDPDNALFPYSLGLLEAELGDLSRAVGYLEECTAMQPDFSRAWYNLSLAYNQLGRTKEAEQAMNRARRP
;
A
#
# COMPACT_ATOMS: atom_id res chain seq x y z
N GLN A 1 -10.60 6.99 -12.32
CA GLN A 1 -11.90 6.66 -11.70
C GLN A 1 -12.23 7.56 -10.52
N PRO A 2 -13.52 7.85 -10.26
CA PRO A 2 -13.96 8.75 -9.19
C PRO A 2 -13.41 8.40 -7.81
N ALA A 3 -13.27 7.11 -7.48
CA ALA A 3 -12.74 6.64 -6.20
C ALA A 3 -11.33 7.17 -5.89
N ARG A 4 -10.43 7.17 -6.88
CA ARG A 4 -9.06 7.70 -6.73
C ARG A 4 -9.08 9.18 -6.35
N ASN A 5 -9.98 9.96 -6.98
CA ASN A 5 -10.08 11.40 -6.71
C ASN A 5 -10.62 11.68 -5.32
N TYR A 6 -11.61 10.91 -4.84
CA TYR A 6 -12.13 11.04 -3.48
C TYR A 6 -11.07 10.70 -2.42
N LEU A 7 -10.31 9.63 -2.62
CA LEU A 7 -9.24 9.24 -1.71
C LEU A 7 -8.14 10.31 -1.66
N ARG A 8 -7.72 10.85 -2.81
CA ARG A 8 -6.73 11.94 -2.85
C ARG A 8 -7.22 13.20 -2.16
N LYS A 9 -8.45 13.62 -2.41
CA LYS A 9 -9.03 14.79 -1.75
C LYS A 9 -9.18 14.58 -0.24
N GLY A 10 -9.56 13.37 0.19
CA GLY A 10 -9.60 13.02 1.61
C GLY A 10 -8.23 13.13 2.25
N TRP A 11 -7.20 12.66 1.57
CA TRP A 11 -5.83 12.75 2.04
C TRP A 11 -5.29 14.19 2.10
N GLU A 12 -5.67 15.04 1.15
CA GLU A 12 -5.36 16.47 1.21
C GLU A 12 -5.95 17.16 2.46
N LEU A 13 -7.08 16.64 2.98
CA LEU A 13 -7.72 17.16 4.19
C LEU A 13 -7.15 16.57 5.48
N ASP A 14 -6.58 15.38 5.41
CA ASP A 14 -6.04 14.63 6.55
C ASP A 14 -4.74 13.90 6.12
N PRO A 15 -3.62 14.65 5.96
CA PRO A 15 -2.38 14.15 5.37
C PRO A 15 -1.67 13.08 6.20
N ASP A 16 -1.94 13.03 7.50
CA ASP A 16 -1.29 12.11 8.45
C ASP A 16 -1.99 10.74 8.52
N ASN A 17 -3.12 10.59 7.82
CA ASN A 17 -3.91 9.37 7.86
C ASN A 17 -3.47 8.36 6.80
N ALA A 18 -2.70 7.37 7.25
CA ALA A 18 -2.16 6.30 6.42
C ALA A 18 -3.23 5.41 5.75
N LEU A 19 -4.51 5.51 6.14
CA LEU A 19 -5.59 4.77 5.46
C LEU A 19 -5.84 5.25 4.03
N PHE A 20 -5.53 6.51 3.71
CA PHE A 20 -5.66 7.02 2.34
C PHE A 20 -4.67 6.37 1.37
N PRO A 21 -3.34 6.42 1.60
CA PRO A 21 -2.40 5.70 0.75
C PRO A 21 -2.65 4.18 0.78
N TYR A 22 -3.05 3.60 1.92
CA TYR A 22 -3.47 2.19 1.95
C TYR A 22 -4.59 1.88 0.95
N SER A 23 -5.67 2.68 0.99
CA SER A 23 -6.85 2.50 0.14
C SER A 23 -6.55 2.77 -1.33
N LEU A 24 -5.70 3.77 -1.62
CA LEU A 24 -5.19 4.02 -2.97
C LEU A 24 -4.38 2.82 -3.47
N GLY A 25 -3.49 2.27 -2.64
CA GLY A 25 -2.72 1.08 -2.97
C GLY A 25 -3.58 -0.12 -3.35
N LEU A 26 -4.63 -0.40 -2.57
CA LEU A 26 -5.59 -1.47 -2.88
C LEU A 26 -6.34 -1.20 -4.19
N LEU A 27 -6.82 0.02 -4.39
CA LEU A 27 -7.52 0.41 -5.61
C LEU A 27 -6.63 0.24 -6.85
N GLU A 28 -5.35 0.62 -6.78
CA GLU A 28 -4.42 0.41 -7.89
C GLU A 28 -4.14 -1.07 -8.16
N ALA A 29 -4.03 -1.89 -7.12
CA ALA A 29 -3.87 -3.34 -7.26
C ALA A 29 -5.10 -3.97 -7.95
N GLU A 30 -6.31 -3.58 -7.55
CA GLU A 30 -7.56 -4.01 -8.20
C GLU A 30 -7.65 -3.59 -9.67
N LEU A 31 -7.09 -2.43 -10.01
CA LEU A 31 -7.00 -1.93 -11.38
C LEU A 31 -5.85 -2.56 -12.18
N GLY A 32 -5.05 -3.44 -11.56
CA GLY A 32 -3.90 -4.11 -12.18
C GLY A 32 -2.64 -3.25 -12.31
N ASP A 33 -2.65 -2.01 -11.81
CA ASP A 33 -1.46 -1.15 -11.78
C ASP A 33 -0.65 -1.41 -10.50
N LEU A 34 -0.01 -2.58 -10.49
CA LEU A 34 0.76 -3.05 -9.33
C LEU A 34 1.92 -2.12 -8.98
N SER A 35 2.50 -1.42 -9.96
CA SER A 35 3.56 -0.45 -9.73
C SER A 35 3.08 0.74 -8.90
N ARG A 36 1.90 1.30 -9.24
CA ARG A 36 1.29 2.35 -8.39
C ARG A 36 0.82 1.79 -7.04
N ALA A 37 0.31 0.56 -7.02
CA ALA A 37 -0.09 -0.09 -5.77
C ALA A 37 1.06 -0.17 -4.77
N VAL A 38 2.24 -0.63 -5.23
CA VAL A 38 3.47 -0.65 -4.44
C VAL A 38 3.78 0.73 -3.88
N GLY A 39 3.83 1.77 -4.72
CA GLY A 39 4.20 3.12 -4.27
C GLY A 39 3.31 3.63 -3.12
N TYR A 40 1.99 3.48 -3.25
CA TYR A 40 1.07 3.89 -2.20
C TYR A 40 1.15 3.01 -0.94
N LEU A 41 1.37 1.70 -1.10
CA LEU A 41 1.53 0.80 0.04
C LEU A 41 2.85 1.05 0.79
N GLU A 42 3.93 1.40 0.09
CA GLU A 42 5.19 1.84 0.70
C GLU A 42 5.03 3.15 1.48
N GLU A 43 4.25 4.09 0.96
CA GLU A 43 3.97 5.34 1.65
C GLU A 43 3.15 5.09 2.92
N CYS A 44 2.14 4.22 2.83
CA CYS A 44 1.37 3.78 4.00
C CYS A 44 2.27 3.14 5.06
N THR A 45 3.19 2.25 4.68
CA THR A 45 4.09 1.58 5.63
C THR A 45 5.20 2.49 6.17
N ALA A 46 5.55 3.56 5.45
CA ALA A 46 6.44 4.61 5.95
C ALA A 46 5.76 5.48 7.00
N MET A 47 4.48 5.84 6.78
CA MET A 47 3.67 6.61 7.74
C MET A 47 3.32 5.78 8.98
N GLN A 48 2.95 4.51 8.77
CA GLN A 48 2.53 3.61 9.83
C GLN A 48 3.28 2.27 9.75
N PRO A 49 4.50 2.19 10.34
CA PRO A 49 5.35 1.01 10.26
C PRO A 49 4.78 -0.26 10.90
N ASP A 50 3.83 -0.12 11.82
CA ASP A 50 3.13 -1.22 12.50
C ASP A 50 1.86 -1.69 11.77
N PHE A 51 1.55 -1.12 10.60
CA PHE A 51 0.35 -1.48 9.84
C PHE A 51 0.53 -2.81 9.09
N SER A 52 0.36 -3.93 9.79
CA SER A 52 0.60 -5.28 9.26
C SER A 52 -0.18 -5.60 7.98
N ARG A 53 -1.40 -5.07 7.82
CA ARG A 53 -2.19 -5.26 6.59
C ARG A 53 -1.57 -4.55 5.37
N ALA A 54 -0.98 -3.36 5.55
CA ALA A 54 -0.30 -2.66 4.48
C ALA A 54 0.95 -3.43 4.02
N TRP A 55 1.75 -3.92 4.97
CA TRP A 55 2.90 -4.79 4.69
C TRP A 55 2.51 -6.09 3.98
N TYR A 56 1.41 -6.72 4.38
CA TYR A 56 0.91 -7.92 3.72
C TYR A 56 0.54 -7.64 2.27
N ASN A 57 -0.26 -6.61 1.99
CA ASN A 57 -0.65 -6.26 0.63
C ASN A 57 0.54 -5.79 -0.22
N LEU A 58 1.52 -5.10 0.38
CA LEU A 58 2.77 -4.73 -0.27
C LEU A 58 3.55 -5.98 -0.69
N SER A 59 3.61 -7.00 0.17
CA SER A 59 4.26 -8.27 -0.17
C SER A 59 3.61 -8.98 -1.35
N LEU A 60 2.27 -8.94 -1.43
CA LEU A 60 1.53 -9.53 -2.55
C LEU A 60 1.78 -8.78 -3.85
N ALA A 61 1.75 -7.45 -3.81
CA ALA A 61 2.03 -6.61 -4.97
C ALA A 61 3.47 -6.81 -5.48
N TYR A 62 4.44 -6.90 -4.56
CA TYR A 62 5.82 -7.23 -4.92
C TYR A 62 5.98 -8.60 -5.56
N ASN A 63 5.31 -9.61 -5.03
CA ASN A 63 5.35 -10.96 -5.59
C ASN A 63 4.81 -10.99 -7.02
N GLN A 64 3.65 -10.36 -7.26
CA GLN A 64 3.06 -10.27 -8.60
C GLN A 64 3.94 -9.52 -9.62
N LEU A 65 4.77 -8.58 -9.14
CA LEU A 65 5.77 -7.88 -9.97
C LEU A 65 7.09 -8.65 -10.14
N GLY A 66 7.23 -9.85 -9.56
CA GLY A 66 8.48 -10.63 -9.58
C GLY A 66 9.57 -10.07 -8.67
N ARG A 67 9.25 -9.13 -7.78
CA ARG A 67 10.16 -8.53 -6.80
C ARG A 67 10.24 -9.38 -5.53
N THR A 68 10.73 -10.61 -5.69
CA THR A 68 10.66 -11.66 -4.66
C THR A 68 11.36 -11.29 -3.35
N LYS A 69 12.52 -10.62 -3.42
CA LYS A 69 13.26 -10.23 -2.21
C LYS A 69 12.49 -9.21 -1.38
N GLU A 70 11.92 -8.20 -2.03
CA GLU A 70 11.12 -7.18 -1.35
C GLU A 70 9.81 -7.77 -0.81
N ALA A 71 9.20 -8.73 -1.53
CA ALA A 71 8.02 -9.45 -1.05
C ALA A 71 8.31 -10.20 0.27
N GLU A 72 9.42 -10.93 0.36
CA GLU A 72 9.82 -11.62 1.59
C GLU A 72 10.06 -10.66 2.75
N GLN A 73 10.74 -9.54 2.50
CA GLN A 73 10.97 -8.51 3.51
C GLN A 73 9.65 -7.91 4.03
N ALA A 74 8.74 -7.55 3.13
CA ALA A 74 7.42 -7.02 3.48
C ALA A 74 6.58 -8.06 4.26
N MET A 75 6.59 -9.32 3.84
CA MET A 75 5.90 -10.41 4.55
C MET A 75 6.46 -10.61 5.96
N ASN A 76 7.78 -10.51 6.14
CA ASN A 76 8.41 -10.59 7.45
C ASN A 76 8.01 -9.43 8.36
N ARG A 77 7.81 -8.22 7.81
CA ARG A 77 7.26 -7.08 8.57
C ARG A 77 5.81 -7.31 8.96
N ALA A 78 4.98 -7.84 8.05
CA ALA A 78 3.56 -8.10 8.29
C ALA A 78 3.29 -9.10 9.44
N ARG A 79 4.24 -10.01 9.69
CA ARG A 79 4.12 -11.07 10.73
C ARG A 79 4.71 -10.67 12.09
N ARG A 80 5.26 -9.47 12.22
CA ARG A 80 5.77 -9.02 13.52
C ARG A 80 4.58 -8.79 14.48
N PRO A 81 4.70 -9.25 15.73
CA PRO A 81 3.67 -9.05 16.75
C PRO A 81 3.57 -7.57 17.17
#